data_AF-A0A6V8EV89-F1
#
_entry.id   AF-A0A6V8EV89-F1
#
_cell.length_a   1.000
_cell.length_b   1.000
_cell.length_c   1.000
_cell.angle_alpha   90.00
_cell.angle_beta   90.00
_cell.angle_gamma   90.00
#
_symmetry.space_group_name_H-M   'P 1'
#
loop_
_entity.id
_entity.type
_entity.pdbx_description
1 polymer ?
#
loop_
_entity_poly.entity_id
_entity_poly.type
_entity_poly.pdbx_seq_one_letter_code
_entity_poly.pdbx_strand_id
1 'polypeptide(L)'
;IGKDVVSDLYISTSRWLNPIDLPRLRDKERAHPILLDHLIVFDIDVAPLSLKNLEEARITAIDLHEYLASDTSMEFLSCSFSGSKGFHLYYLDLERDKFAIEDPKEREETVRESRKQLLTRVLGEGFNVDNRVTADTRRIIRLPGSIHGTTGYQCTVLGLEQLKKPLKVLLEDIPRIESAQKIPKRARKGKKKAKKKKPKQRKKVVDTRAVQQYMVEASTHVAGTKDRSVLMMWLPQSWGIGQEALETAL
;
A
#
# COMPACT_ATOMS: atom_id res chain seq x y z
N ILE A 1 10.07 -14.07 15.29
CA ILE A 1 9.29 -14.57 14.13
C ILE A 1 10.23 -15.45 13.31
N GLY A 2 9.85 -16.71 13.06
CA GLY A 2 10.69 -17.69 12.35
C GLY A 2 11.01 -17.26 10.91
N LYS A 3 12.04 -17.85 10.30
CA LYS A 3 12.49 -17.49 8.93
C LYS A 3 11.43 -17.72 7.84
N ASP A 4 10.38 -18.48 8.14
CA ASP A 4 9.35 -18.90 7.18
C ASP A 4 8.01 -18.16 7.31
N VAL A 5 7.95 -17.12 8.16
CA VAL A 5 6.73 -16.31 8.32
C VAL A 5 6.88 -15.01 7.55
N VAL A 6 5.88 -14.69 6.72
CA VAL A 6 5.83 -13.43 5.96
C VAL A 6 5.92 -12.25 6.92
N SER A 7 6.96 -11.42 6.77
CA SER A 7 7.18 -10.27 7.64
C SER A 7 6.29 -9.07 7.29
N ASP A 8 5.99 -8.93 6.00
CA ASP A 8 5.28 -7.78 5.45
C ASP A 8 4.48 -8.21 4.21
N LEU A 9 3.25 -7.73 4.13
CA LEU A 9 2.33 -7.98 3.01
C LEU A 9 2.04 -6.66 2.29
N TYR A 10 1.95 -6.73 0.97
CA TYR A 10 1.75 -5.57 0.11
C TYR A 10 0.75 -5.88 -0.99
N ILE A 11 0.10 -4.84 -1.50
CA ILE A 11 -0.82 -4.85 -2.64
C ILE A 11 -0.37 -3.77 -3.64
N SER A 12 -0.62 -3.97 -4.93
CA SER A 12 -0.35 -2.93 -5.93
C SER A 12 -1.33 -1.76 -5.79
N THR A 13 -0.87 -0.55 -6.08
CA THR A 13 -1.74 0.62 -6.25
C THR A 13 -2.44 0.65 -7.61
N SER A 14 -2.06 -0.25 -8.52
CA SER A 14 -2.60 -0.37 -9.88
C SER A 14 -3.31 -1.68 -10.11
N ARG A 15 -4.26 -1.64 -11.05
CA ARG A 15 -4.90 -2.82 -11.61
C ARG A 15 -4.36 -3.05 -13.02
N TRP A 16 -3.89 -4.26 -13.26
CA TRP A 16 -3.32 -4.68 -14.54
C TRP A 16 -4.20 -5.78 -15.12
N LEU A 17 -4.29 -5.85 -16.45
CA LEU A 17 -5.00 -6.96 -17.12
C LEU A 17 -4.33 -8.31 -16.81
N ASN A 18 -3.00 -8.32 -16.79
CA ASN A 18 -2.21 -9.44 -16.30
C ASN A 18 -1.19 -8.91 -15.28
N PRO A 19 -1.45 -9.06 -13.96
CA PRO A 19 -0.58 -8.53 -12.91
C PRO A 19 0.63 -9.43 -12.63
N ILE A 20 0.71 -10.63 -13.23
CA ILE A 20 1.77 -11.59 -12.98
C ILE A 20 2.98 -11.26 -13.87
N ASP A 21 4.16 -11.27 -13.27
CA ASP A 21 5.44 -11.07 -13.95
C ASP A 21 5.47 -9.83 -14.87
N LEU A 22 4.96 -8.70 -14.39
CA LEU A 22 5.00 -7.44 -15.14
C LEU A 22 6.43 -7.17 -15.66
N PRO A 23 6.60 -6.85 -16.96
CA PRO A 23 7.90 -6.54 -17.50
C PRO A 23 8.48 -5.29 -16.82
N ARG A 24 9.81 -5.23 -16.76
CA ARG A 24 10.48 -4.05 -16.18
C ARG A 24 10.23 -2.84 -17.07
N LEU A 25 10.27 -1.62 -16.51
CA LEU A 25 10.10 -0.38 -17.29
C LEU A 25 11.10 -0.21 -18.46
N ARG A 26 12.23 -0.92 -18.42
CA ARG A 26 13.27 -0.88 -19.45
C ARG A 26 13.24 -2.07 -20.41
N ASP A 27 12.34 -3.02 -20.16
CA ASP A 27 12.15 -4.18 -21.02
C ASP A 27 11.54 -3.70 -22.34
N LYS A 28 12.18 -4.08 -23.45
CA LYS A 28 11.76 -3.72 -24.81
C LYS A 28 11.32 -4.94 -25.62
N GLU A 29 11.48 -6.14 -25.05
CA GLU A 29 11.22 -7.40 -25.74
C GLU A 29 9.80 -7.89 -25.48
N ARG A 30 9.32 -7.70 -24.24
CA ARG A 30 7.97 -8.10 -23.85
C ARG A 30 6.95 -7.01 -24.19
N ALA A 31 5.74 -7.44 -24.54
CA ALA A 31 4.61 -6.53 -24.74
C ALA A 31 4.37 -5.69 -23.48
N HIS A 32 3.99 -4.43 -23.69
CA HIS A 32 3.74 -3.50 -22.59
C HIS A 32 2.46 -3.92 -21.85
N PRO A 33 2.47 -3.95 -20.50
CA PRO A 33 1.33 -4.38 -19.73
C PRO A 33 0.16 -3.41 -19.88
N ILE A 34 -1.05 -3.94 -19.85
CA ILE A 34 -2.27 -3.16 -19.97
C ILE A 34 -2.69 -2.69 -18.58
N LEU A 35 -2.50 -1.39 -18.31
CA LEU A 35 -2.99 -0.72 -17.11
C LEU A 35 -4.50 -0.51 -17.23
N LEU A 36 -5.26 -1.05 -16.28
CA LEU A 36 -6.72 -0.92 -16.20
C LEU A 36 -7.14 0.19 -15.26
N ASP A 37 -6.39 0.39 -14.17
CA ASP A 37 -6.71 1.39 -13.16
C ASP A 37 -5.47 1.72 -12.32
N HIS A 38 -5.46 2.90 -11.71
CA HIS A 38 -4.40 3.31 -10.78
C HIS A 38 -4.96 4.23 -9.70
N LEU A 39 -4.94 3.76 -8.45
CA LEU A 39 -5.30 4.57 -7.29
C LEU A 39 -4.35 5.76 -7.17
N ILE A 40 -4.89 6.92 -6.82
CA ILE A 40 -4.09 8.06 -6.38
C ILE A 40 -3.76 7.80 -4.91
N VAL A 41 -2.49 7.59 -4.61
CA VAL A 41 -2.04 7.29 -3.26
C VAL A 41 -1.00 8.30 -2.79
N PHE A 42 -1.22 8.87 -1.62
CA PHE A 42 -0.26 9.71 -0.93
C PHE A 42 0.27 8.98 0.31
N ASP A 43 1.58 8.79 0.38
CA ASP A 43 2.27 8.21 1.53
C ASP A 43 2.91 9.34 2.34
N ILE A 44 2.45 9.49 3.58
CA ILE A 44 2.77 10.62 4.45
C ILE A 44 3.51 10.07 5.65
N ASP A 45 4.83 10.19 5.63
CA ASP A 45 5.70 9.41 6.51
C ASP A 45 6.76 10.34 7.14
N VAL A 46 6.72 10.51 8.47
CA VAL A 46 7.67 11.39 9.18
C VAL A 46 8.64 10.55 9.99
N ALA A 47 9.84 10.36 9.45
CA ALA A 47 10.88 9.58 10.09
C ALA A 47 11.73 10.39 11.10
N PRO A 48 12.26 9.77 12.16
CA PRO A 48 12.05 8.38 12.60
C PRO A 48 10.76 8.22 13.44
N LEU A 49 10.36 6.97 13.70
CA LEU A 49 9.17 6.65 14.48
C LEU A 49 9.19 7.32 15.87
N SER A 50 8.20 8.18 16.12
CA SER A 50 7.88 8.74 17.43
C SER A 50 6.47 9.31 17.45
N LEU A 51 5.89 9.49 18.64
CA LEU A 51 4.55 10.08 18.78
C LEU A 51 4.50 11.50 18.20
N LYS A 52 5.54 12.31 18.42
CA LYS A 52 5.61 13.67 17.84
C LYS A 52 5.53 13.64 16.31
N ASN A 53 6.34 12.78 15.69
CA ASN A 53 6.40 12.68 14.23
C ASN A 53 5.14 12.05 13.64
N LEU A 54 4.54 11.08 14.33
CA LEU A 54 3.26 10.52 13.92
C LEU A 54 2.13 11.55 14.00
N GLU A 55 2.15 12.43 15.00
CA GLU A 55 1.17 13.52 15.09
C GLU A 55 1.33 14.51 13.94
N GLU A 56 2.57 14.84 13.58
CA GLU A 56 2.88 15.65 12.39
C GLU A 56 2.35 14.99 11.10
N ALA A 57 2.61 13.69 10.91
CA ALA A 57 2.09 12.94 9.77
C ALA A 57 0.55 12.90 9.75
N ARG A 58 -0.09 12.76 10.92
CA ARG A 58 -1.56 12.74 11.06
C ARG A 58 -2.16 14.07 10.65
N ILE A 59 -1.60 15.18 11.13
CA ILE A 59 -2.03 16.54 10.78
C ILE A 59 -1.86 16.76 9.28
N THR A 60 -0.69 16.45 8.71
CA THR A 60 -0.46 16.54 7.26
C THR A 60 -1.47 15.71 6.45
N ALA A 61 -1.88 14.53 6.94
CA ALA A 61 -2.89 13.71 6.27
C ALA A 61 -4.29 14.35 6.30
N ILE A 62 -4.68 14.97 7.42
CA ILE A 62 -5.95 15.68 7.53
C ILE A 62 -5.94 16.90 6.60
N ASP A 63 -4.92 17.74 6.71
CA ASP A 63 -4.82 18.99 5.96
C ASP A 63 -4.75 18.72 4.44
N LEU A 64 -4.01 17.67 4.03
CA LEU A 64 -3.96 17.26 2.62
C LEU A 64 -5.32 16.78 2.12
N HIS A 65 -6.06 16.03 2.93
CA HIS A 65 -7.41 15.60 2.55
C HIS A 65 -8.35 16.80 2.40
N GLU A 66 -8.32 17.76 3.34
CA GLU A 66 -9.14 18.96 3.28
C GLU A 66 -8.81 19.83 2.07
N TYR A 67 -7.52 19.97 1.72
CA TYR A 67 -7.08 20.63 0.50
C TYR A 67 -7.63 19.97 -0.77
N LEU A 68 -7.56 18.64 -0.84
CA LEU A 68 -8.02 17.87 -1.99
C LEU A 68 -9.55 17.71 -2.06
N ALA A 69 -10.29 18.00 -1.00
CA ALA A 69 -11.74 17.78 -0.93
C ALA A 69 -12.54 18.58 -1.98
N SER A 70 -11.99 19.67 -2.49
CA SER A 70 -12.60 20.48 -3.56
C SER A 70 -12.28 19.99 -4.98
N ASP A 71 -11.36 19.03 -5.11
CA ASP A 71 -10.96 18.51 -6.40
C ASP A 71 -11.96 17.46 -6.92
N THR A 72 -12.68 17.81 -7.97
CA THR A 72 -13.71 16.96 -8.57
C THR A 72 -13.15 15.86 -9.49
N SER A 73 -11.84 15.86 -9.78
CA SER A 73 -11.18 14.83 -10.59
C SER A 73 -10.91 13.54 -9.81
N MET A 74 -11.07 13.55 -8.49
CA MET A 74 -10.80 12.41 -7.63
C MET A 74 -11.79 12.29 -6.48
N GLU A 75 -11.98 11.07 -6.00
CA GLU A 75 -12.89 10.77 -4.89
C GLU A 75 -12.11 10.13 -3.74
N PHE A 76 -12.34 10.58 -2.52
CA PHE A 76 -11.72 9.96 -1.35
C PHE A 76 -12.25 8.54 -1.15
N LEU A 77 -11.32 7.56 -1.14
CA LEU A 77 -11.66 6.15 -0.94
C LEU A 77 -11.49 5.76 0.52
N SER A 78 -10.30 5.99 1.07
CA SER A 78 -9.97 5.61 2.45
C SER A 78 -8.66 6.23 2.92
N CYS A 79 -8.42 6.15 4.23
CA CYS A 79 -7.13 6.41 4.85
C CYS A 79 -6.67 5.16 5.60
N SER A 80 -5.36 4.97 5.76
CA SER A 80 -4.82 3.94 6.64
C SER A 80 -3.66 4.45 7.48
N PHE A 81 -3.53 3.97 8.71
CA PHE A 81 -2.28 4.01 9.44
C PHE A 81 -1.35 2.93 8.88
N SER A 82 -0.11 3.28 8.49
CA SER A 82 0.82 2.37 7.79
C SER A 82 1.38 1.24 8.67
N GLY A 83 1.01 1.21 9.95
CA GLY A 83 1.61 0.33 10.96
C GLY A 83 2.96 0.84 11.47
N SER A 84 3.47 1.97 10.98
CA SER A 84 4.76 2.52 11.41
C SER A 84 4.74 4.03 11.63
N LYS A 85 5.21 4.83 10.67
CA LYS A 85 5.61 6.23 10.86
C LYS A 85 4.66 7.24 10.21
N GLY A 86 3.54 6.76 9.69
CA GLY A 86 2.76 7.56 8.78
C GLY A 86 1.43 6.97 8.41
N PHE A 87 0.83 7.62 7.42
CA PHE A 87 -0.51 7.36 6.94
C PHE A 87 -0.50 7.30 5.41
N HIS A 88 -1.44 6.53 4.86
CA HIS A 88 -1.69 6.52 3.43
C HIS A 88 -3.10 7.05 3.18
N LEU A 89 -3.22 8.00 2.26
CA LEU A 89 -4.52 8.41 1.72
C LEU A 89 -4.71 7.78 0.36
N TYR A 90 -5.90 7.22 0.13
CA TYR A 90 -6.29 6.58 -1.12
C TYR A 90 -7.44 7.37 -1.74
N TYR A 91 -7.31 7.66 -3.02
CA TYR A 91 -8.35 8.28 -3.83
C TYR A 91 -8.57 7.49 -5.12
N LEU A 92 -9.83 7.44 -5.55
CA LEU A 92 -10.20 6.99 -6.88
C LEU A 92 -9.93 8.11 -7.88
N ASP A 93 -9.47 7.74 -9.07
CA ASP A 93 -9.34 8.65 -10.20
C ASP A 93 -10.61 8.61 -11.04
N LEU A 94 -11.30 9.73 -11.10
CA LEU A 94 -12.56 9.87 -11.84
C LEU A 94 -12.33 10.24 -13.31
N GLU A 95 -11.14 10.72 -13.67
CA GLU A 95 -10.80 11.03 -15.07
C GLU A 95 -10.43 9.74 -15.81
N ARG A 96 -11.44 9.08 -16.38
CA ARG A 96 -11.25 7.75 -16.97
C ARG A 96 -10.63 7.74 -18.37
N ASP A 97 -10.65 8.86 -19.09
CA ASP A 97 -10.21 8.95 -20.49
C ASP A 97 -8.77 8.44 -20.72
N LYS A 98 -7.85 8.77 -19.81
CA LYS A 98 -6.45 8.31 -19.87
C LYS A 98 -6.30 6.79 -19.75
N PHE A 99 -7.28 6.06 -19.24
CA PHE A 99 -7.28 4.59 -19.21
C PHE A 99 -7.87 3.96 -20.47
N ALA A 100 -8.53 4.76 -21.32
CA ALA A 100 -9.08 4.31 -22.61
C ALA A 100 -8.07 4.35 -23.76
N ILE A 101 -6.90 4.98 -23.58
CA ILE A 101 -5.82 5.05 -24.58
C ILE A 101 -5.44 3.65 -25.06
N GLU A 102 -5.52 3.39 -26.36
CA GLU A 102 -5.32 2.04 -26.92
C GLU A 102 -3.89 1.53 -26.73
N ASP A 103 -2.88 2.36 -27.02
CA ASP A 103 -1.48 1.98 -26.83
C ASP A 103 -1.15 1.85 -25.32
N PRO A 104 -0.77 0.66 -24.83
CA PRO A 104 -0.59 0.46 -23.38
C PRO A 104 0.58 1.25 -22.79
N LYS A 105 1.57 1.61 -23.61
CA LYS A 105 2.72 2.38 -23.16
C LYS A 105 2.36 3.85 -23.00
N GLU A 106 1.72 4.43 -24.02
CA GLU A 106 1.18 5.79 -23.98
C GLU A 106 0.17 5.95 -22.84
N ARG A 107 -0.70 4.93 -22.63
CA ARG A 107 -1.63 4.88 -21.51
C ARG A 107 -0.94 5.02 -20.16
N GLU A 108 0.05 4.16 -19.88
CA GLU A 108 0.78 4.21 -18.60
C GLU A 108 1.58 5.51 -18.46
N GLU A 109 2.19 6.00 -19.54
CA GLU A 109 2.93 7.26 -19.53
C GLU A 109 2.03 8.47 -19.25
N THR A 110 0.82 8.50 -19.81
CA THR A 110 -0.19 9.55 -19.58
C THR A 110 -0.69 9.53 -18.14
N VAL A 111 -1.03 8.35 -17.61
CA VAL A 111 -1.42 8.21 -16.19
C VAL A 111 -0.29 8.68 -15.29
N ARG A 112 0.95 8.27 -15.56
CA ARG A 112 2.11 8.67 -14.78
C ARG A 112 2.32 10.19 -14.81
N GLU A 113 2.15 10.83 -15.96
CA GLU A 113 2.33 12.28 -16.08
C GLU A 113 1.24 13.06 -15.34
N SER A 114 -0.02 12.63 -15.45
CA SER A 114 -1.13 13.16 -14.65
C SER A 114 -0.84 13.08 -13.15
N ARG A 115 -0.28 11.95 -12.67
CA ARG A 115 0.12 11.79 -11.26
C ARG A 115 1.29 12.70 -10.86
N LYS A 116 2.26 12.92 -11.73
CA LYS A 116 3.37 13.87 -11.45
C LYS A 116 2.86 15.29 -11.32
N GLN A 117 1.96 15.73 -12.21
CA GLN A 117 1.37 17.07 -12.13
C GLN A 117 0.61 17.26 -10.81
N LEU A 118 -0.21 16.28 -10.42
CA LEU A 118 -0.89 16.27 -9.14
C LEU A 118 0.09 16.35 -7.97
N LEU A 119 1.14 15.53 -7.98
CA LEU A 119 2.18 15.52 -6.96
C LEU A 119 2.91 16.88 -6.89
N THR A 120 3.26 17.49 -8.03
CA THR A 120 3.88 18.81 -8.09
C THR A 120 3.00 19.88 -7.45
N ARG A 121 1.68 19.85 -7.71
CA ARG A 121 0.72 20.76 -7.06
C ARG A 121 0.70 20.57 -5.54
N VAL A 122 0.56 19.32 -5.08
CA VAL A 122 0.54 18.97 -3.65
C VAL A 122 1.84 19.40 -2.93
N LEU A 123 3.00 19.15 -3.54
CA LEU A 123 4.29 19.58 -2.99
C LEU A 123 4.45 21.11 -3.01
N GLY A 124 3.89 21.78 -4.01
CA GLY A 124 3.90 23.24 -4.14
C GLY A 124 3.16 23.95 -3.01
N GLU A 125 2.08 23.34 -2.51
CA GLU A 125 1.34 23.79 -1.31
C GLU A 125 2.04 23.45 0.01
N GLY A 126 3.19 22.77 -0.03
CA GLY A 126 4.00 22.48 1.15
C GLY A 126 3.64 21.18 1.88
N PHE A 127 2.76 20.33 1.32
CA PHE A 127 2.47 19.02 1.91
C PHE A 127 3.65 18.06 1.74
N ASN A 128 4.12 17.50 2.85
CA ASN A 128 5.27 16.58 2.86
C ASN A 128 4.81 15.13 2.62
N VAL A 129 4.82 14.70 1.35
CA VAL A 129 4.45 13.35 0.88
C VAL A 129 5.64 12.65 0.21
N ASP A 130 5.67 11.30 0.16
CA ASP A 130 6.70 10.58 -0.61
C ASP A 130 6.50 10.76 -2.13
N ASN A 131 7.39 11.54 -2.73
CA ASN A 131 7.42 11.84 -4.16
C ASN A 131 7.47 10.59 -5.08
N ARG A 132 7.85 9.43 -4.55
CA ARG A 132 7.99 8.19 -5.32
C ARG A 132 6.75 7.32 -5.33
N VAL A 133 5.76 7.59 -4.48
CA VAL A 133 4.57 6.73 -4.37
C VAL A 133 3.56 7.12 -5.43
N THR A 134 3.11 8.37 -5.43
CA THR A 134 1.94 8.82 -6.21
C THR A 134 2.11 8.65 -7.72
N ALA A 135 3.32 8.90 -8.25
CA ALA A 135 3.59 8.81 -9.68
C ALA A 135 4.05 7.41 -10.13
N ASP A 136 4.34 6.49 -9.22
CA ASP A 136 4.80 5.15 -9.58
C ASP A 136 3.60 4.22 -9.80
N THR A 137 3.22 4.06 -11.07
CA THR A 137 2.16 3.15 -11.52
C THR A 137 2.39 1.70 -11.12
N ARG A 138 3.63 1.31 -10.77
CA ARG A 138 3.97 -0.06 -10.37
C ARG A 138 4.27 -0.16 -8.87
N ARG A 139 3.87 0.84 -8.10
CA ARG A 139 4.06 0.87 -6.65
C ARG A 139 3.24 -0.24 -5.99
N ILE A 140 3.83 -0.80 -4.96
CA ILE A 140 3.13 -1.62 -3.98
C ILE A 140 3.07 -0.86 -2.66
N ILE A 141 1.97 -1.01 -1.95
CA ILE A 141 1.72 -0.41 -0.65
C ILE A 141 1.32 -1.47 0.34
N ARG A 142 1.55 -1.22 1.63
CA ARG A 142 1.26 -2.21 2.67
C ARG A 142 -0.22 -2.57 2.63
N LEU A 143 -0.50 -3.87 2.61
CA LEU A 143 -1.87 -4.38 2.60
C LEU A 143 -2.56 -3.99 3.91
N PRO A 144 -3.68 -3.25 3.88
CA PRO A 144 -4.47 -3.02 5.08
C PRO A 144 -4.90 -4.34 5.73
N GLY A 145 -4.87 -4.40 7.06
CA GLY A 145 -5.05 -5.63 7.84
C GLY A 145 -3.75 -6.39 8.14
N SER A 146 -2.64 -6.12 7.43
CA SER A 146 -1.36 -6.80 7.68
C SER A 146 -0.57 -6.22 8.87
N ILE A 147 0.25 -7.05 9.52
CA ILE A 147 1.16 -6.60 10.58
C ILE A 147 2.45 -6.04 9.97
N HIS A 148 2.90 -4.89 10.47
CA HIS A 148 4.18 -4.31 10.08
C HIS A 148 5.33 -5.03 10.80
N GLY A 149 6.17 -5.76 10.06
CA GLY A 149 7.14 -6.71 10.62
C GLY A 149 8.16 -6.11 11.59
N THR A 150 8.49 -4.81 11.47
CA THR A 150 9.39 -4.13 12.42
C THR A 150 8.70 -3.61 13.68
N THR A 151 7.43 -3.19 13.59
CA THR A 151 6.76 -2.46 14.68
C THR A 151 5.79 -3.34 15.45
N GLY A 152 5.23 -4.36 14.81
CA GLY A 152 4.17 -5.20 15.36
C GLY A 152 2.77 -4.57 15.32
N TYR A 153 2.61 -3.35 14.79
CA TYR A 153 1.28 -2.73 14.63
C TYR A 153 0.66 -3.14 13.29
N GLN A 154 -0.67 -3.25 13.27
CA GLN A 154 -1.42 -3.50 12.06
C GLN A 154 -1.51 -2.25 11.18
N CYS A 155 -1.36 -2.44 9.86
CA CYS A 155 -1.79 -1.47 8.86
C CYS A 155 -3.32 -1.36 8.94
N THR A 156 -3.85 -0.27 9.50
CA THR A 156 -5.28 -0.21 9.88
C THR A 156 -5.99 0.81 9.02
N VAL A 157 -7.08 0.42 8.36
CA VAL A 157 -7.97 1.36 7.66
C VAL A 157 -8.67 2.23 8.70
N LEU A 158 -8.72 3.54 8.44
CA LEU A 158 -9.29 4.54 9.32
C LEU A 158 -10.36 5.32 8.57
N GLY A 159 -11.51 5.54 9.23
CA GLY A 159 -12.43 6.60 8.83
C GLY A 159 -11.86 7.98 9.10
N LEU A 160 -12.34 9.01 8.39
CA LEU A 160 -11.89 10.40 8.57
C LEU A 160 -12.11 10.88 10.01
N GLU A 161 -13.23 10.52 10.63
CA GLU A 161 -13.51 10.84 12.03
C GLU A 161 -12.51 10.19 12.98
N GLN A 162 -12.06 8.96 12.70
CA GLN A 162 -11.02 8.31 13.50
C GLN A 162 -9.68 9.00 13.31
N LEU A 163 -9.31 9.37 12.08
CA LEU A 163 -8.07 10.10 11.78
C LEU A 163 -8.02 11.45 12.52
N LYS A 164 -9.15 12.14 12.62
CA LYS A 164 -9.28 13.44 13.32
C LYS A 164 -9.16 13.34 14.83
N LYS A 165 -9.40 12.16 15.45
CA LYS A 165 -9.18 11.96 16.89
C LYS A 165 -7.73 12.23 17.28
N PRO A 166 -7.48 12.66 18.54
CA PRO A 166 -6.11 12.78 19.06
C PRO A 166 -5.34 11.47 18.87
N LEU A 167 -4.07 11.55 18.43
CA LEU A 167 -3.26 10.37 18.08
C LEU A 167 -3.20 9.33 19.20
N LYS A 168 -3.19 9.74 20.46
CA LYS A 168 -3.19 8.80 21.59
C LYS A 168 -4.42 7.90 21.57
N VAL A 169 -5.60 8.48 21.36
CA VAL A 169 -6.88 7.76 21.28
C VAL A 169 -6.90 6.88 20.04
N LEU A 170 -6.48 7.42 18.89
CA LEU A 170 -6.37 6.65 17.65
C LEU A 170 -5.50 5.40 17.84
N LEU A 171 -4.32 5.53 18.46
CA LEU A 171 -3.38 4.43 18.68
C LEU A 171 -3.88 3.39 19.70
N GLU A 172 -4.80 3.75 20.60
CA GLU A 172 -5.41 2.79 21.52
C GLU A 172 -6.25 1.76 20.74
N ASP A 173 -6.94 2.21 19.67
CA ASP A 173 -7.79 1.38 18.82
C ASP A 173 -7.01 0.56 17.78
N ILE A 174 -5.72 0.84 17.54
CA ILE A 174 -4.90 0.13 16.53
C ILE A 174 -4.51 -1.27 17.00
N PRO A 175 -4.93 -2.35 16.29
CA PRO A 175 -4.51 -3.71 16.60
C PRO A 175 -3.01 -3.90 16.45
N ARG A 176 -2.43 -4.74 17.32
CA ARG A 176 -0.99 -5.01 17.38
C ARG A 176 -0.72 -6.33 18.07
N ILE A 177 0.41 -6.94 17.73
CA ILE A 177 0.88 -8.16 18.41
C ILE A 177 1.40 -7.82 19.81
N GLU A 178 1.43 -8.81 20.72
CA GLU A 178 1.91 -8.62 22.09
C GLU A 178 3.35 -8.11 22.18
N SER A 179 4.20 -8.54 21.24
CA SER A 179 5.61 -8.13 21.15
C SER A 179 5.83 -6.82 20.38
N ALA A 180 4.77 -6.06 20.08
CA ALA A 180 4.88 -4.80 19.35
C ALA A 180 5.78 -3.78 20.08
N GLN A 181 6.56 -3.04 19.30
CA GLN A 181 7.49 -2.07 19.86
C GLN A 181 6.73 -0.90 20.50
N LYS A 182 7.23 -0.38 21.62
CA LYS A 182 6.69 0.85 22.20
C LYS A 182 7.12 2.05 21.36
N ILE A 183 6.16 2.84 20.90
CA ILE A 183 6.44 4.07 20.15
C ILE A 183 7.02 5.11 21.11
N PRO A 184 8.23 5.65 20.88
CA PRO A 184 8.83 6.63 21.77
C PRO A 184 8.14 7.99 21.64
N LYS A 185 8.07 8.77 22.72
CA LYS A 185 7.45 10.12 22.70
C LYS A 185 8.13 11.06 21.70
N ARG A 186 9.46 11.03 21.64
CA ARG A 186 10.28 11.85 20.73
C ARG A 186 11.25 10.96 19.97
N ALA A 187 11.55 11.36 18.74
CA ALA A 187 12.59 10.73 17.92
C ALA A 187 13.90 10.65 18.72
N ARG A 188 14.42 9.44 18.92
CA ARG A 188 15.76 9.28 19.47
C ARG A 188 16.74 9.77 18.41
N LYS A 189 17.53 10.81 18.73
CA LYS A 189 18.70 11.16 17.91
C LYS A 189 19.57 9.91 17.84
N GLY A 190 19.62 9.26 16.67
CA GLY A 190 20.54 8.15 16.49
C GLY A 190 21.95 8.66 16.77
N LYS A 191 22.68 8.03 17.69
CA LYS A 191 24.13 8.15 17.70
C LYS A 191 24.56 7.78 16.28
N LYS A 192 25.14 8.72 15.51
CA LYS A 192 25.74 8.44 14.21
C LYS A 192 26.84 7.40 14.45
N LYS A 193 26.52 6.10 14.41
CA LYS A 193 27.54 5.08 14.25
C LYS A 193 28.11 5.33 12.88
N ALA A 194 29.33 5.86 12.81
CA ALA A 194 30.08 6.00 11.58
C ALA A 194 30.00 4.66 10.84
N LYS A 195 29.27 4.63 9.72
CA LYS A 195 29.23 3.45 8.86
C LYS A 195 30.65 3.26 8.36
N LYS A 196 31.42 2.33 8.95
CA LYS A 196 32.64 1.82 8.32
C LYS A 196 32.21 1.36 6.91
N LYS A 197 32.71 2.04 5.87
CA LYS A 197 32.50 1.65 4.48
C LYS A 197 33.08 0.23 4.32
N LYS A 198 32.24 -0.80 4.45
CA LYS A 198 32.61 -2.13 3.97
C LYS A 198 32.68 -2.03 2.43
N PRO A 199 33.76 -2.50 1.79
CA PRO A 199 33.85 -2.48 0.34
C PRO A 199 32.64 -3.21 -0.25
N LYS A 200 32.04 -2.63 -1.30
CA LYS A 200 30.91 -3.23 -2.02
C LYS A 200 31.39 -4.54 -2.64
N GLN A 201 31.19 -5.66 -1.95
CA GLN A 201 31.22 -6.96 -2.59
C GLN A 201 30.05 -6.98 -3.59
N ARG A 202 30.37 -7.20 -4.87
CA ARG A 202 29.37 -7.56 -5.88
C ARG A 202 28.62 -8.76 -5.33
N LYS A 203 27.33 -8.58 -4.99
CA LYS A 203 26.46 -9.72 -4.69
C LYS A 203 26.51 -10.62 -5.92
N LYS A 204 26.96 -11.88 -5.75
CA LYS A 204 26.77 -12.89 -6.78
C LYS A 204 25.27 -12.92 -7.09
N VAL A 205 24.92 -12.79 -8.36
CA VAL A 205 23.55 -13.04 -8.83
C VAL A 205 23.28 -14.48 -8.45
N VAL A 206 22.46 -14.66 -7.41
CA VAL A 206 21.97 -15.98 -7.04
C VAL A 206 20.99 -16.34 -8.13
N ASP A 207 21.33 -17.37 -8.88
CA ASP A 207 20.41 -18.01 -9.81
C ASP A 207 19.14 -18.36 -9.05
N THR A 208 18.05 -17.67 -9.38
CA THR A 208 16.76 -17.84 -8.71
C THR A 208 16.15 -19.10 -9.29
N ARG A 209 16.64 -20.26 -8.83
CA ARG A 209 15.92 -21.52 -8.97
C ARG A 209 14.49 -21.25 -8.52
N ALA A 210 13.54 -21.55 -9.40
CA ALA A 210 12.13 -21.33 -9.21
C ALA A 210 11.71 -21.83 -7.83
N VAL A 211 11.61 -20.89 -6.88
CA VAL A 211 10.94 -21.13 -5.62
C VAL A 211 9.50 -21.37 -6.04
N GLN A 212 8.92 -22.53 -5.70
CA GLN A 212 7.50 -22.75 -5.89
C GLN A 212 6.76 -21.62 -5.17
N GLN A 213 6.17 -20.73 -5.96
CA GLN A 213 5.35 -19.63 -5.47
C GLN A 213 3.93 -20.17 -5.37
N TYR A 214 3.42 -20.23 -4.14
CA TYR A 214 2.00 -20.48 -3.91
C TYR A 214 1.30 -19.12 -3.99
N MET A 215 0.43 -18.96 -4.99
CA MET A 215 -0.39 -17.78 -5.20
C MET A 215 -1.85 -18.18 -5.01
N VAL A 216 -2.58 -17.44 -4.19
CA VAL A 216 -4.03 -17.60 -4.05
C VAL A 216 -4.66 -16.38 -4.71
N GLU A 217 -5.25 -16.60 -5.87
CA GLU A 217 -6.14 -15.65 -6.53
C GLU A 217 -7.55 -15.88 -6.01
N ALA A 218 -8.18 -14.85 -5.44
CA ALA A 218 -9.61 -14.84 -5.17
C ALA A 218 -10.21 -13.74 -6.03
N SER A 219 -10.71 -14.12 -7.20
CA SER A 219 -11.46 -13.24 -8.10
C SER A 219 -12.93 -13.68 -8.13
N THR A 220 -13.83 -12.71 -8.26
CA THR A 220 -15.27 -12.99 -8.44
C THR A 220 -15.59 -13.42 -9.87
N HIS A 221 -14.62 -13.37 -10.79
CA HIS A 221 -14.81 -13.68 -12.21
C HIS A 221 -14.10 -14.98 -12.56
N VAL A 222 -14.85 -16.07 -12.62
CA VAL A 222 -14.33 -17.34 -13.16
C VAL A 222 -14.38 -17.25 -14.69
N ALA A 223 -13.20 -17.23 -15.32
CA ALA A 223 -13.08 -17.27 -16.77
C ALA A 223 -13.90 -18.42 -17.37
N GLY A 224 -14.80 -18.13 -18.31
CA GLY A 224 -15.69 -19.11 -18.95
C GLY A 224 -17.06 -19.30 -18.31
N THR A 225 -17.41 -18.54 -17.27
CA THR A 225 -18.77 -18.56 -16.69
C THR A 225 -19.50 -17.25 -16.95
N LYS A 226 -20.77 -17.33 -17.38
CA LYS A 226 -21.64 -16.17 -17.63
C LYS A 226 -21.96 -15.43 -16.32
N ASP A 227 -21.15 -14.45 -15.94
CA ASP A 227 -21.41 -13.48 -14.87
C ASP A 227 -21.76 -14.06 -13.49
N ARG A 228 -21.17 -15.20 -13.10
CA ARG A 228 -21.36 -15.75 -11.75
C ARG A 228 -20.26 -15.25 -10.82
N SER A 229 -20.64 -14.62 -9.71
CA SER A 229 -19.73 -14.21 -8.65
C SER A 229 -19.40 -15.40 -7.73
N VAL A 230 -18.13 -15.60 -7.41
CA VAL A 230 -17.68 -16.57 -6.40
C VAL A 230 -17.13 -15.84 -5.18
N LEU A 231 -17.62 -16.21 -3.99
CA LEU A 231 -17.04 -15.84 -2.70
C LEU A 231 -16.22 -17.03 -2.20
N MET A 232 -14.91 -16.81 -2.01
CA MET A 232 -14.01 -17.81 -1.44
C MET A 232 -13.70 -17.41 0.00
N MET A 233 -14.05 -18.27 0.95
CA MET A 233 -13.80 -18.05 2.38
C MET A 233 -12.88 -19.16 2.90
N TRP A 234 -11.91 -18.77 3.72
CA TRP A 234 -11.14 -19.72 4.51
C TRP A 234 -11.85 -19.88 5.85
N LEU A 235 -12.37 -21.07 6.13
CA LEU A 235 -12.97 -21.41 7.42
C LEU A 235 -11.98 -22.22 8.27
N PRO A 236 -11.82 -21.92 9.58
CA PRO A 236 -10.97 -22.70 10.47
C PRO A 236 -11.36 -24.17 10.48
N GLN A 237 -10.38 -25.08 10.42
CA GLN A 237 -10.64 -26.52 10.50
C GLN A 237 -11.26 -26.94 11.84
N SER A 238 -11.07 -26.11 12.88
CA SER A 238 -11.74 -26.27 14.19
C SER A 238 -13.26 -26.08 14.14
N TRP A 239 -13.81 -25.58 13.03
CA TRP A 239 -15.25 -25.41 12.83
C TRP A 239 -15.89 -26.59 12.09
N GLY A 240 -15.13 -27.66 11.83
CA GLY A 240 -15.60 -28.83 11.09
C GLY A 240 -15.14 -28.85 9.64
N ILE A 241 -15.71 -29.75 8.85
CA ILE A 241 -15.42 -29.87 7.40
C ILE A 241 -16.67 -29.69 6.56
N GLY A 242 -16.52 -29.04 5.40
CA GLY A 242 -17.62 -28.83 4.46
C GLY A 242 -18.75 -27.99 5.06
N GLN A 243 -19.95 -28.56 5.10
CA GLN A 243 -21.17 -27.87 5.55
C GLN A 243 -21.13 -27.47 7.03
N GLU A 244 -20.53 -28.29 7.90
CA GLU A 244 -20.42 -28.02 9.34
C GLU A 244 -19.64 -26.72 9.63
N ALA A 245 -18.54 -26.51 8.89
CA ALA A 245 -17.75 -25.28 8.98
C ALA A 245 -18.52 -24.05 8.52
N LEU A 246 -19.36 -24.21 7.50
CA LEU A 246 -20.17 -23.12 6.95
C LEU A 246 -21.31 -22.74 7.90
N GLU A 247 -21.98 -23.73 8.48
CA GLU A 247 -23.05 -23.50 9.46
C GLU A 247 -22.52 -22.86 10.74
N THR A 248 -21.29 -23.19 11.15
CA THR A 248 -20.62 -22.55 12.30
C THR A 248 -20.21 -21.09 12.00
N ALA A 249 -20.06 -20.74 10.72
CA ALA A 249 -19.66 -19.40 10.29
C ALA A 249 -20.84 -18.42 10.10
N LEU A 250 -22.08 -18.94 10.07
CA LEU A 250 -23.33 -18.19 9.91
C LEU A 250 -24.03 -17.97 11.26
#